data_AF-A0A7S1Y8T4-F1
#
_entry.id   AF-A0A7S1Y8T4-F1
#
_cell.length_a   1.000
_cell.length_b   1.000
_cell.length_c   1.000
_cell.angle_alpha   90.00
_cell.angle_beta   90.00
_cell.angle_gamma   90.00
#
_symmetry.space_group_name_H-M   'P 1'
#
loop_
_entity.id
_entity.type
_entity.pdbx_description
1 polymer ?
#
loop_
_entity_poly.entity_id
_entity_poly.type
_entity_poly.pdbx_seq_one_letter_code
_entity_poly.pdbx_strand_id
1 'polypeptide(L)'
;KTIEILRSVSKPIDLSDRESLLSAVDTCLSSKVVAGHADLLAPIAVDSVLHIMETSESTNVDLRDIRMVEQVGGTVDDSELVQGLVLQKGSNKAASGGVSQMPNAKIALIQYCLSAPKTDMDNTVVVSDYNAMDRILREERKYILGQCKAIKKSGANVVLIQKSILRDAYNELSLHFLAKMGILVVTDIERPDVDFICRTLDCTPIAHPDQCKPEKLGHADHVGDVVMEGGGGRVVKFTGIKDQGKTVTVLLRGSNDLVLAEATRS
;
A
#
# COMPACT_ATOMS: atom_id res chain seq x y z
N LYS A 1 -6.45 -23.30 39.82
CA LYS A 1 -7.37 -24.45 39.71
C LYS A 1 -7.94 -24.62 38.30
N THR A 2 -8.85 -23.79 37.79
CA THR A 2 -9.43 -24.01 36.43
C THR A 2 -8.41 -23.92 35.29
N ILE A 3 -7.48 -22.96 35.35
CA ILE A 3 -6.41 -22.81 34.34
C ILE A 3 -5.48 -24.04 34.33
N GLU A 4 -5.21 -24.65 35.48
CA GLU A 4 -4.36 -25.83 35.60
C GLU A 4 -5.05 -27.06 34.98
N ILE A 5 -6.37 -27.19 35.18
CA ILE A 5 -7.17 -28.23 34.52
C ILE A 5 -7.13 -28.05 33.00
N LEU A 6 -7.32 -26.83 32.50
CA LEU A 6 -7.24 -26.54 31.06
C LEU A 6 -5.86 -26.87 30.48
N ARG A 7 -4.77 -26.59 31.20
CA ARG A 7 -3.41 -26.99 30.80
C ARG A 7 -3.19 -28.51 30.83
N SER A 8 -3.88 -29.24 31.70
CA SER A 8 -3.77 -30.71 31.74
C SER A 8 -4.53 -31.40 30.59
N VAL A 9 -5.57 -30.74 30.05
CA VAL A 9 -6.40 -31.26 28.95
C VAL A 9 -5.96 -30.70 27.59
N SER A 10 -5.16 -29.64 27.57
CA SER A 10 -4.66 -29.03 26.33
C SER A 10 -3.79 -30.01 25.55
N LYS A 11 -4.00 -30.07 24.24
CA LYS A 11 -3.14 -30.81 23.32
C LYS A 11 -2.00 -29.87 22.90
N PRO A 12 -0.73 -30.17 23.21
CA PRO A 12 0.39 -29.39 22.70
C PRO A 12 0.48 -29.59 21.18
N ILE A 13 0.68 -28.49 20.46
CA ILE A 13 0.86 -28.48 19.00
C ILE A 13 2.19 -27.81 18.72
N ASP A 14 3.00 -28.43 17.87
CA ASP A 14 4.23 -27.84 17.38
C ASP A 14 3.93 -26.89 16.22
N LEU A 15 4.53 -25.71 16.24
CA LEU A 15 4.30 -24.68 15.22
C LEU A 15 4.86 -25.05 13.84
N SER A 16 5.74 -26.06 13.77
CA SER A 16 6.22 -26.64 12.53
C SER A 16 5.22 -27.59 11.87
N ASP A 17 4.20 -28.05 12.61
CA ASP A 17 3.19 -28.96 12.09
C ASP A 17 2.07 -28.19 11.39
N ARG A 18 2.27 -27.98 10.09
CA ARG A 18 1.32 -27.28 9.22
C ARG A 18 -0.04 -27.97 9.14
N GLU A 19 -0.10 -29.30 9.21
CA GLU A 19 -1.37 -30.05 9.11
C GLU A 19 -2.23 -29.83 10.35
N SER A 20 -1.62 -29.88 11.54
CA SER A 20 -2.31 -29.56 12.78
C SER A 20 -2.83 -28.12 12.79
N LEU A 21 -2.05 -27.15 12.30
CA LEU A 21 -2.48 -25.75 12.19
C LEU A 21 -3.66 -25.59 11.22
N LEU A 22 -3.60 -26.22 10.04
CA LEU A 22 -4.70 -26.19 9.07
C LEU A 22 -5.97 -26.79 9.64
N SER A 23 -5.89 -27.94 10.32
CA SER A 23 -7.06 -28.58 10.93
C SER A 23 -7.73 -27.70 12.00
N ALA A 24 -6.93 -26.95 12.77
CA ALA A 24 -7.42 -26.02 13.78
C ALA A 24 -8.13 -24.83 13.13
N VAL A 25 -7.54 -24.23 12.09
CA VAL A 25 -8.13 -23.11 11.36
C VAL A 25 -9.40 -23.52 10.64
N ASP A 26 -9.41 -24.67 9.97
CA ASP A 26 -10.60 -25.22 9.31
C ASP A 26 -11.75 -25.45 10.29
N THR A 27 -11.45 -25.99 11.48
CA THR A 27 -12.44 -26.13 12.56
C THR A 27 -13.02 -24.77 12.97
N CYS A 28 -12.22 -23.70 12.99
CA CYS A 28 -12.71 -22.35 13.30
C CYS A 28 -13.58 -21.75 12.18
N LEU A 29 -13.15 -21.93 10.92
CA LEU A 29 -13.83 -21.40 9.73
C LEU A 29 -15.13 -22.14 9.40
N SER A 30 -15.24 -23.42 9.77
CA SER A 30 -16.42 -24.26 9.46
C SER A 30 -17.75 -23.72 9.99
N SER A 31 -17.72 -22.86 11.01
CA SER A 31 -18.91 -22.20 11.57
C SER A 31 -19.27 -20.86 10.90
N LYS A 32 -18.46 -20.39 9.95
CA LYS A 32 -18.58 -19.08 9.30
C LYS A 32 -19.24 -19.18 7.93
N VAL A 33 -19.70 -18.04 7.42
CA VAL A 33 -20.31 -17.96 6.07
C VAL A 33 -19.31 -18.37 4.98
N VAL A 34 -18.01 -18.15 5.24
CA VAL A 34 -16.91 -18.53 4.34
C VAL A 34 -16.47 -19.99 4.48
N ALA A 35 -17.20 -20.83 5.23
CA ALA A 35 -16.87 -22.25 5.39
C ALA A 35 -16.73 -22.99 4.05
N GLY A 36 -17.50 -22.61 3.03
CA GLY A 36 -17.38 -23.18 1.68
C GLY A 36 -16.06 -22.86 0.97
N HIS A 37 -15.30 -21.87 1.46
CA HIS A 37 -14.01 -21.42 0.93
C HIS A 37 -12.85 -21.66 1.92
N ALA A 38 -13.07 -22.48 2.96
CA ALA A 38 -12.07 -22.76 3.99
C ALA A 38 -10.79 -23.36 3.39
N ASP A 39 -10.93 -24.17 2.34
CA ASP A 39 -9.80 -24.80 1.63
C ASP A 39 -8.79 -23.77 1.08
N LEU A 40 -9.25 -22.57 0.72
CA LEU A 40 -8.39 -21.48 0.23
C LEU A 40 -7.92 -20.59 1.37
N LEU A 41 -8.82 -20.19 2.27
CA LEU A 41 -8.53 -19.22 3.32
C LEU A 41 -7.65 -19.79 4.44
N ALA A 42 -7.80 -21.09 4.76
CA ALA A 42 -7.02 -21.72 5.82
C ALA A 42 -5.50 -21.75 5.49
N PRO A 43 -5.05 -22.18 4.29
CA PRO A 43 -3.66 -22.04 3.87
C PRO A 43 -3.17 -20.59 3.91
N ILE A 44 -3.95 -19.63 3.40
CA ILE A 44 -3.56 -18.21 3.37
C ILE A 44 -3.31 -17.68 4.79
N ALA A 45 -4.20 -17.99 5.74
CA ALA A 45 -4.06 -17.56 7.13
C ALA A 45 -2.82 -18.18 7.80
N VAL A 46 -2.62 -19.49 7.64
CA VAL A 46 -1.47 -20.21 8.22
C VAL A 46 -0.16 -19.69 7.63
N ASP A 47 -0.07 -19.60 6.30
CA ASP A 47 1.16 -19.18 5.62
C ASP A 47 1.49 -17.71 5.92
N SER A 48 0.49 -16.83 6.08
CA SER A 48 0.69 -15.43 6.50
C SER A 48 1.34 -15.32 7.88
N VAL A 49 0.86 -16.12 8.85
CA VAL A 49 1.36 -16.09 10.23
C VAL A 49 2.75 -16.73 10.30
N LEU A 50 2.97 -17.85 9.62
CA LEU A 50 4.27 -18.52 9.59
C LEU A 50 5.36 -17.60 9.03
N HIS A 51 5.07 -16.87 7.96
CA HIS A 51 6.04 -15.93 7.37
C HIS A 51 6.50 -14.84 8.35
N ILE A 52 5.58 -14.31 9.16
CA ILE A 52 5.89 -13.30 10.19
C ILE A 52 6.69 -13.91 11.34
N MET A 53 6.36 -15.15 11.71
CA MET A 53 7.03 -15.88 12.79
C MET A 53 8.47 -16.25 12.44
N GLU A 54 8.74 -16.74 11.23
CA GLU A 54 10.09 -17.06 10.77
C GLU A 54 11.03 -15.85 10.80
N THR A 55 10.46 -14.66 10.57
CA THR A 55 11.19 -13.39 10.59
C THR A 55 11.38 -12.83 12.01
N SER A 56 10.76 -13.45 13.03
CA SER A 56 10.68 -12.93 14.40
C SER A 56 11.27 -13.87 15.45
N GLU A 57 12.31 -13.42 16.16
CA GLU A 57 12.82 -14.14 17.35
C GLU A 57 11.81 -14.15 18.53
N SER A 58 10.76 -13.32 18.48
CA SER A 58 9.75 -13.23 19.54
C SER A 58 8.53 -14.12 19.29
N THR A 59 8.07 -14.80 20.34
CA THR A 59 6.90 -15.69 20.38
C THR A 59 5.55 -14.97 20.15
N ASN A 60 5.55 -13.64 20.07
CA ASN A 60 4.32 -12.86 19.89
C ASN A 60 4.24 -12.32 18.45
N VAL A 61 3.11 -12.57 17.80
CA VAL A 61 2.80 -12.12 16.43
C VAL A 61 1.90 -10.89 16.54
N ASP A 62 2.33 -9.76 15.96
CA ASP A 62 1.48 -8.58 15.84
C ASP A 62 0.61 -8.72 14.58
N LEU A 63 -0.71 -8.68 14.74
CA LEU A 63 -1.64 -8.76 13.60
C LEU A 63 -1.55 -7.52 12.69
N ARG A 64 -0.95 -6.42 13.15
CA ARG A 64 -0.71 -5.21 12.34
C ARG A 64 0.29 -5.42 11.21
N ASP A 65 1.02 -6.53 11.26
CA ASP A 65 1.98 -6.95 10.25
C ASP A 65 1.30 -7.73 9.11
N ILE A 66 0.04 -8.14 9.28
CA ILE A 66 -0.79 -8.72 8.22
C ILE A 66 -1.75 -7.65 7.74
N ARG A 67 -1.54 -7.12 6.53
CA ARG A 67 -2.46 -6.17 5.91
C ARG A 67 -3.51 -6.93 5.10
N MET A 68 -4.77 -6.73 5.43
CA MET A 68 -5.88 -7.18 4.57
C MET A 68 -6.29 -6.04 3.65
N VAL A 69 -6.28 -6.30 2.35
CA VAL A 69 -6.71 -5.35 1.31
C VAL A 69 -7.97 -5.91 0.66
N GLU A 70 -9.08 -5.22 0.88
CA GLU A 70 -10.38 -5.61 0.35
C GLU A 70 -10.58 -4.98 -1.02
N GLN A 71 -10.89 -5.80 -2.03
CA GLN A 71 -11.21 -5.32 -3.36
C GLN A 71 -12.51 -5.94 -3.85
N VAL A 72 -13.50 -5.07 -4.09
CA VAL A 72 -14.79 -5.46 -4.67
C VAL A 72 -14.61 -5.95 -6.10
N GLY A 73 -15.25 -7.09 -6.40
CA GLY A 73 -15.22 -7.77 -7.69
C GLY A 73 -14.70 -9.20 -7.57
N GLY A 74 -15.09 -10.04 -8.53
CA GLY A 74 -14.72 -11.47 -8.55
C GLY A 74 -15.42 -12.30 -7.47
N THR A 75 -14.81 -13.42 -7.12
CA THR A 75 -15.27 -14.33 -6.06
C THR A 75 -14.26 -14.39 -4.92
N VAL A 76 -14.64 -15.01 -3.80
CA VAL A 76 -13.72 -15.24 -2.68
C VAL A 76 -12.56 -16.14 -3.11
N ASP A 77 -12.79 -17.02 -4.08
CA ASP A 77 -11.78 -17.92 -4.64
C ASP A 77 -10.64 -17.20 -5.36
N ASP A 78 -10.86 -15.95 -5.79
CA ASP A 78 -9.84 -15.11 -6.42
C ASP A 78 -8.92 -14.42 -5.40
N SER A 79 -9.11 -14.68 -4.10
CA SER A 79 -8.29 -14.11 -3.03
C SER A 79 -6.91 -14.77 -3.02
N GLU A 80 -5.88 -13.96 -2.81
CA GLU A 80 -4.50 -14.42 -2.88
C GLU A 80 -3.64 -13.85 -1.75
N LEU A 81 -2.65 -14.65 -1.35
CA LEU A 81 -1.57 -14.21 -0.49
C LEU A 81 -0.51 -13.51 -1.34
N VAL A 82 -0.29 -12.22 -1.10
CA VAL A 82 0.75 -11.46 -1.79
C VAL A 82 1.93 -11.27 -0.84
N GLN A 83 3.04 -11.92 -1.17
CA GLN A 83 4.34 -11.67 -0.55
C GLN A 83 4.86 -10.31 -1.01
N GLY A 84 4.42 -9.26 -0.31
CA GLY A 84 4.76 -7.87 -0.58
C GLY A 84 3.70 -6.90 -0.11
N LEU A 85 3.62 -5.76 -0.80
CA LEU A 85 2.68 -4.69 -0.52
C LEU A 85 1.62 -4.65 -1.62
N VAL A 86 0.35 -4.54 -1.23
CA VAL A 86 -0.74 -4.23 -2.16
C VAL A 86 -1.41 -2.94 -1.72
N LEU A 87 -1.64 -2.04 -2.67
CA LEU A 87 -2.41 -0.82 -2.45
C LEU A 87 -3.77 -0.96 -3.14
N GLN A 88 -4.83 -0.74 -2.38
CA GLN A 88 -6.22 -0.83 -2.85
C GLN A 88 -6.52 0.16 -3.98
N LYS A 89 -5.91 1.35 -3.93
CA LYS A 89 -6.04 2.35 -4.97
C LYS A 89 -5.08 2.05 -6.12
N GLY A 90 -5.64 1.93 -7.32
CA GLY A 90 -4.88 1.85 -8.55
C GLY A 90 -4.01 3.07 -8.83
N SER A 91 -3.10 2.93 -9.78
CA SER A 91 -2.23 4.04 -10.19
C SER A 91 -3.05 5.19 -10.80
N ASN A 92 -2.71 6.44 -10.46
CA ASN A 92 -3.35 7.60 -11.05
C ASN A 92 -2.83 7.79 -12.48
N LYS A 93 -3.56 7.23 -13.45
CA LYS A 93 -3.37 7.52 -14.88
C LYS A 93 -4.03 8.86 -15.19
N ALA A 94 -3.35 9.97 -14.92
CA ALA A 94 -3.71 11.23 -15.57
C ALA A 94 -3.71 11.01 -17.10
N ALA A 95 -4.63 11.67 -17.81
CA ALA A 95 -5.20 11.34 -19.12
C ALA A 95 -4.25 11.12 -20.33
N SER A 96 -2.93 11.01 -20.15
CA SER A 96 -1.99 10.64 -21.21
C SER A 96 -0.67 10.11 -20.62
N GLY A 97 -0.44 8.79 -20.68
CA GLY A 97 0.90 8.21 -20.51
C GLY A 97 1.28 7.64 -19.13
N GLY A 98 0.33 7.31 -18.25
CA GLY A 98 0.64 6.64 -16.99
C GLY A 98 1.28 5.25 -17.19
N VAL A 99 2.48 5.07 -16.64
CA VAL A 99 3.20 3.78 -16.68
C VAL A 99 2.43 2.76 -15.84
N SER A 100 2.08 1.61 -16.45
CA SER A 100 1.29 0.58 -15.76
C SER A 100 2.17 -0.48 -15.08
N GLN A 101 3.39 -0.70 -15.55
CA GLN A 101 4.34 -1.62 -14.92
C GLN A 101 5.74 -1.04 -14.92
N MET A 102 6.47 -1.26 -13.82
CA MET A 102 7.83 -0.78 -13.63
C MET A 102 8.69 -1.91 -13.05
N PRO A 103 9.62 -2.49 -13.83
CA PRO A 103 10.64 -3.38 -13.30
C PRO A 103 11.74 -2.56 -12.58
N ASN A 104 12.35 -3.15 -11.55
CA ASN A 104 13.38 -2.53 -10.71
C ASN A 104 12.95 -1.14 -10.19
N ALA A 105 11.82 -1.10 -9.49
CA ALA A 105 11.27 0.10 -8.93
C ALA A 105 12.11 0.63 -7.77
N LYS A 106 12.40 1.93 -7.82
CA LYS A 106 12.86 2.72 -6.68
C LYS A 106 11.69 3.57 -6.20
N ILE A 107 11.27 3.35 -4.96
CA ILE A 107 10.00 3.83 -4.43
C ILE A 107 10.27 4.97 -3.45
N ALA A 108 9.67 6.13 -3.70
CA ALA A 108 9.73 7.28 -2.80
C ALA A 108 8.38 7.45 -2.09
N LEU A 109 8.39 7.46 -0.76
CA LEU A 109 7.22 7.84 0.04
C LEU A 109 7.29 9.32 0.41
N ILE A 110 6.34 10.10 -0.10
CA ILE A 110 6.32 11.56 0.00
C ILE A 110 5.19 12.00 0.94
N GLN A 111 5.54 12.80 1.95
CA GLN A 111 4.59 13.39 2.89
C GLN A 111 4.31 14.88 2.59
N TYR A 112 5.13 15.53 1.76
CA TYR A 112 4.90 16.91 1.34
C TYR A 112 3.91 16.99 0.16
N CYS A 113 3.32 18.16 -0.04
CA CYS A 113 2.36 18.39 -1.12
C CYS A 113 3.05 18.84 -2.41
N LEU A 114 2.65 18.27 -3.55
CA LEU A 114 3.06 18.65 -4.92
C LEU A 114 2.15 19.74 -5.51
N SER A 115 1.66 20.65 -4.68
CA SER A 115 0.76 21.74 -5.06
C SER A 115 1.45 23.10 -4.91
N ALA A 116 0.78 24.14 -5.40
CA ALA A 116 1.25 25.52 -5.25
C ALA A 116 1.47 25.87 -3.76
N PRO A 117 2.46 26.72 -3.45
CA PRO A 117 2.73 27.10 -2.08
C PRO A 117 1.56 27.91 -1.52
N LYS A 118 0.71 27.23 -0.74
CA LYS A 118 -0.28 27.87 0.12
C LYS A 118 0.37 28.15 1.47
N THR A 119 0.04 29.25 2.11
CA THR A 119 0.41 29.52 3.51
C THR A 119 -0.65 28.92 4.44
N ASP A 120 -0.29 28.69 5.70
CA ASP A 120 -1.28 28.28 6.72
C ASP A 120 -2.22 29.44 7.13
N MET A 121 -1.78 30.68 6.89
CA MET A 121 -2.62 31.87 7.06
C MET A 121 -3.37 32.19 5.76
N ASP A 122 -4.57 32.77 5.90
CA ASP A 122 -5.36 33.28 4.79
C ASP A 122 -4.58 34.33 4.01
N ASN A 123 -4.08 33.94 2.84
CA ASN A 123 -3.35 34.81 1.94
C ASN A 123 -4.21 35.16 0.73
N THR A 124 -4.46 36.45 0.53
CA THR A 124 -5.11 36.97 -0.66
C THR A 124 -4.06 37.58 -1.59
N VAL A 125 -3.96 37.03 -2.80
CA VAL A 125 -3.09 37.59 -3.84
C VAL A 125 -3.96 38.51 -4.71
N VAL A 126 -3.82 39.83 -4.52
CA VAL A 126 -4.52 40.83 -5.33
C VAL A 126 -3.72 41.05 -6.61
N VAL A 127 -4.32 40.71 -7.76
CA VAL A 127 -3.69 40.87 -9.07
C VAL A 127 -4.30 42.09 -9.75
N SER A 128 -3.52 43.16 -9.86
CA SER A 128 -3.95 44.42 -10.50
C SER A 128 -3.78 44.41 -12.02
N ASP A 129 -2.77 43.71 -12.54
CA ASP A 129 -2.41 43.71 -13.96
C ASP A 129 -2.51 42.33 -14.60
N TYR A 130 -2.98 42.27 -15.85
CA TYR A 130 -3.01 41.03 -16.65
C TYR A 130 -1.61 40.41 -16.82
N ASN A 131 -0.57 41.23 -16.97
CA ASN A 131 0.81 40.75 -17.07
C ASN A 131 1.31 40.09 -15.77
N ALA A 132 0.81 40.54 -14.62
CA ALA A 132 1.13 39.92 -13.34
C ALA A 132 0.46 38.54 -13.20
N MET A 133 -0.75 38.37 -13.76
CA MET A 133 -1.45 37.09 -13.77
C MET A 133 -0.66 35.99 -14.50
N ASP A 134 -0.13 36.28 -15.69
CA ASP A 134 0.67 35.33 -16.46
C ASP A 134 2.01 34.98 -15.76
N ARG A 135 2.63 35.95 -15.07
CA ARG A 135 3.83 35.69 -14.26
C ARG A 135 3.54 34.71 -13.11
N ILE A 136 2.42 34.88 -12.40
CA ILE A 136 2.02 33.99 -11.30
C ILE A 136 1.83 32.56 -11.82
N LEU A 137 1.10 32.39 -12.93
CA LEU A 137 0.87 31.07 -13.53
C LEU A 137 2.16 30.42 -14.06
N ARG A 138 3.16 31.20 -14.47
CA ARG A 138 4.47 30.66 -14.86
C ARG A 138 5.30 30.24 -13.65
N GLU A 139 5.34 31.05 -12.59
CA GLU A 139 6.07 30.73 -11.36
C GLU A 139 5.47 29.52 -10.64
N GLU A 140 4.14 29.38 -10.59
CA GLU A 140 3.48 28.19 -10.03
C GLU A 140 3.88 26.91 -10.79
N ARG A 141 3.86 26.95 -12.13
CA ARG A 141 4.30 25.83 -12.97
C ARG A 141 5.76 25.48 -12.74
N LYS A 142 6.62 26.50 -12.64
CA LYS A 142 8.06 26.34 -12.41
C LYS A 142 8.36 25.76 -11.04
N TYR A 143 7.60 26.15 -10.02
CA TYR A 143 7.70 25.61 -8.67
C TYR A 143 7.37 24.11 -8.64
N ILE A 144 6.23 23.71 -9.19
CA ILE A 144 5.81 22.30 -9.27
C ILE A 144 6.82 21.49 -10.08
N LEU A 145 7.29 22.04 -11.21
CA LEU A 145 8.30 21.39 -12.05
C LEU A 145 9.63 21.21 -11.29
N GLY A 146 10.02 22.18 -10.45
CA GLY A 146 11.22 22.10 -9.61
C GLY A 146 11.17 20.90 -8.66
N GLN A 147 10.03 20.69 -8.00
CA GLN A 147 9.83 19.54 -7.11
C GLN A 147 9.84 18.21 -7.88
N CYS A 148 9.14 18.13 -9.03
CA CYS A 148 9.13 16.93 -9.87
C CYS A 148 10.54 16.57 -10.36
N LYS A 149 11.35 17.57 -10.72
CA LYS A 149 12.76 17.38 -11.10
C LYS A 149 13.62 16.88 -9.93
N ALA A 150 13.37 17.35 -8.70
CA ALA A 150 14.07 16.85 -7.52
C ALA A 150 13.79 15.35 -7.29
N ILE A 151 12.53 14.92 -7.44
CA ILE A 151 12.15 13.51 -7.40
C ILE A 151 12.84 12.71 -8.51
N LYS A 152 12.83 13.22 -9.75
CA LYS A 152 13.52 12.51 -10.85
C LYS A 152 15.02 12.40 -10.62
N LYS A 153 15.64 13.43 -10.03
CA LYS A 153 17.07 13.47 -9.71
C LYS A 153 17.46 12.47 -8.62
N SER A 154 16.57 12.15 -7.68
CA SER A 154 16.81 11.09 -6.69
C SER A 154 16.86 9.69 -7.32
N GLY A 155 16.33 9.56 -8.54
CA GLY A 155 16.24 8.29 -9.27
C GLY A 155 15.00 7.47 -8.91
N ALA A 156 14.01 8.06 -8.24
CA ALA A 156 12.74 7.40 -7.96
C ALA A 156 11.94 7.16 -9.25
N ASN A 157 11.44 5.93 -9.40
CA ASN A 157 10.61 5.51 -10.52
C ASN A 157 9.14 5.34 -10.10
N VAL A 158 8.89 5.14 -8.81
CA VAL A 158 7.56 5.06 -8.21
C VAL A 158 7.47 6.06 -7.08
N VAL A 159 6.36 6.80 -7.03
CA VAL A 159 6.09 7.80 -6.01
C VAL A 159 4.77 7.49 -5.33
N LEU A 160 4.84 7.43 -4.01
CA LEU A 160 3.74 7.19 -3.10
C LEU A 160 3.44 8.52 -2.40
N ILE A 161 2.27 9.12 -2.64
CA ILE A 161 1.87 10.41 -2.06
C ILE A 161 0.90 10.18 -0.91
N GLN A 162 1.26 10.65 0.29
CA GLN A 162 0.38 10.63 1.44
C GLN A 162 -0.81 11.58 1.23
N LYS A 163 -2.01 11.14 1.66
CA LYS A 163 -3.19 12.00 1.72
C LYS A 163 -2.95 13.16 2.68
N SER A 164 -3.10 14.38 2.19
CA SER A 164 -3.10 15.58 3.02
C SER A 164 -4.54 16.04 3.23
N ILE A 165 -4.91 16.27 4.50
CA ILE A 165 -6.22 16.83 4.87
C ILE A 165 -6.20 18.35 4.96
N LEU A 166 -5.02 18.94 5.10
CA LEU A 166 -4.86 20.39 5.29
C LEU A 166 -4.90 21.13 3.96
N ARG A 167 -4.38 20.51 2.90
CA ARG A 167 -4.16 21.12 1.59
C ARG A 167 -4.21 20.06 0.51
N ASP A 168 -4.37 20.48 -0.73
CA ASP A 168 -4.30 19.61 -1.89
C ASP A 168 -2.92 18.93 -1.96
N ALA A 169 -2.88 17.60 -1.80
CA ALA A 169 -1.64 16.83 -1.78
C ALA A 169 -0.92 16.86 -3.13
N TYR A 170 -1.68 16.97 -4.22
CA TYR A 170 -1.17 17.03 -5.59
C TYR A 170 -2.12 17.88 -6.45
N ASN A 171 -1.62 18.34 -7.59
CA ASN A 171 -2.42 19.03 -8.61
C ASN A 171 -2.37 18.26 -9.94
N GLU A 172 -3.35 18.43 -10.83
CA GLU A 172 -3.39 17.72 -12.12
C GLU A 172 -2.11 17.97 -12.96
N LEU A 173 -1.61 19.21 -12.92
CA LEU A 173 -0.35 19.58 -13.56
C LEU A 173 0.85 18.78 -13.01
N SER A 174 0.90 18.54 -11.70
CA SER A 174 1.99 17.77 -11.08
C SER A 174 1.98 16.32 -11.54
N LEU A 175 0.79 15.70 -11.62
CA LEU A 175 0.62 14.34 -12.14
C LEU A 175 1.02 14.26 -13.61
N HIS A 176 0.64 15.26 -14.42
CA HIS A 176 1.03 15.33 -15.82
C HIS A 176 2.56 15.43 -16.00
N PHE A 177 3.25 16.22 -15.18
CA PHE A 177 4.72 16.29 -15.23
C PHE A 177 5.39 14.98 -14.81
N LEU A 178 4.90 14.33 -13.75
CA LEU A 178 5.43 13.03 -13.30
C LEU A 178 5.20 11.93 -14.34
N ALA A 179 4.02 11.89 -14.95
CA ALA A 179 3.70 10.96 -16.04
C ALA A 179 4.65 11.16 -17.24
N LYS A 180 4.90 12.41 -17.65
CA LYS A 180 5.84 12.73 -18.73
C LYS A 180 7.30 12.33 -18.40
N MET A 181 7.66 12.29 -17.12
CA MET A 181 8.97 11.81 -16.64
C MET A 181 9.06 10.28 -16.50
N GLY A 182 7.97 9.56 -16.83
CA GLY A 182 7.88 8.10 -16.74
C GLY A 182 7.84 7.59 -15.31
N ILE A 183 7.32 8.38 -14.36
CA ILE A 183 7.21 8.00 -12.94
C ILE A 183 5.79 7.48 -12.69
N LEU A 184 5.67 6.32 -12.05
CA LEU A 184 4.39 5.77 -11.60
C LEU A 184 4.01 6.46 -10.29
N VAL A 185 2.79 7.00 -10.21
CA VAL A 185 2.31 7.74 -9.02
C VAL A 185 1.08 7.05 -8.45
N VAL A 186 1.14 6.74 -7.16
CA VAL A 186 -0.01 6.31 -6.36
C VAL A 186 -0.31 7.40 -5.34
N THR A 187 -1.55 7.83 -5.27
CA THR A 187 -1.97 8.94 -4.40
C THR A 187 -2.87 8.47 -3.28
N ASP A 188 -3.13 9.39 -2.34
CA ASP A 188 -4.05 9.23 -1.23
C ASP A 188 -3.73 8.05 -0.31
N ILE A 189 -2.45 7.86 -0.02
CA ILE A 189 -2.04 6.86 0.97
C ILE A 189 -2.46 7.34 2.34
N GLU A 190 -3.11 6.47 3.09
CA GLU A 190 -3.58 6.78 4.43
C GLU A 190 -2.41 6.88 5.40
N ARG A 191 -2.54 7.77 6.39
CA ARG A 191 -1.52 7.92 7.44
C ARG A 191 -1.20 6.62 8.20
N PRO A 192 -2.17 5.79 8.63
CA PRO A 192 -1.85 4.51 9.28
C PRO A 192 -1.06 3.55 8.39
N ASP A 193 -1.21 3.65 7.07
CA ASP A 193 -0.54 2.75 6.12
C ASP A 193 0.92 3.12 5.89
N VAL A 194 1.33 4.35 6.20
CA VAL A 194 2.71 4.83 6.04
C VAL A 194 3.69 3.93 6.80
N ASP A 195 3.40 3.60 8.05
CA ASP A 195 4.29 2.79 8.89
C ASP A 195 4.40 1.35 8.37
N PHE A 196 3.32 0.82 7.80
CA PHE A 196 3.33 -0.50 7.15
C PHE A 196 4.21 -0.47 5.89
N ILE A 197 3.97 0.50 5.01
CA ILE A 197 4.73 0.67 3.75
C ILE A 197 6.22 0.88 4.01
N CYS A 198 6.58 1.67 5.02
CA CYS A 198 7.97 1.92 5.38
C CYS A 198 8.68 0.64 5.85
N ARG A 199 8.00 -0.20 6.64
CA ARG A 199 8.52 -1.49 7.11
C ARG A 199 8.62 -2.52 5.99
N THR A 200 7.64 -2.55 5.08
CA THR A 200 7.63 -3.51 3.98
C THR A 200 8.65 -3.19 2.89
N LEU A 201 8.86 -1.91 2.57
CA LEU A 201 9.74 -1.47 1.46
C LEU A 201 11.12 -1.01 1.91
N ASP A 202 11.41 -1.04 3.21
CA ASP A 202 12.58 -0.43 3.86
C ASP A 202 12.84 1.00 3.35
N CYS A 203 11.80 1.84 3.38
CA CYS A 203 11.88 3.22 2.92
C CYS A 203 11.65 4.21 4.06
N THR A 204 12.26 5.39 3.95
CA THR A 204 12.03 6.46 4.93
C THR A 204 11.14 7.54 4.34
N PRO A 205 10.10 7.98 5.07
CA PRO A 205 9.18 8.98 4.56
C PRO A 205 9.89 10.33 4.36
N ILE A 206 9.60 10.97 3.24
CA ILE A 206 10.26 12.22 2.82
C ILE A 206 9.32 13.39 3.09
N ALA A 207 9.69 14.24 4.03
CA ALA A 207 8.91 15.40 4.44
C ALA A 207 9.21 16.69 3.64
N HIS A 208 10.32 16.75 2.90
CA HIS A 208 10.68 17.93 2.10
C HIS A 208 11.36 17.50 0.78
N PRO A 209 11.13 18.19 -0.35
CA PRO A 209 11.73 17.85 -1.65
C PRO A 209 13.26 17.80 -1.64
N ASP A 210 13.93 18.63 -0.82
CA ASP A 210 15.40 18.65 -0.73
C ASP A 210 15.98 17.40 -0.03
N GLN A 211 15.15 16.69 0.72
CA GLN A 211 15.53 15.46 1.41
C GLN A 211 15.34 14.21 0.54
N CYS A 212 14.89 14.36 -0.71
CA CYS A 212 14.80 13.29 -1.70
C CYS A 212 16.21 12.82 -2.11
N LYS A 213 16.82 11.98 -1.27
CA LYS A 213 18.09 11.31 -1.52
C LYS A 213 17.86 9.84 -1.90
N PRO A 214 18.75 9.22 -2.69
CA PRO A 214 18.62 7.82 -3.10
C PRO A 214 18.63 6.85 -1.91
N GLU A 215 19.29 7.21 -0.81
CA GLU A 215 19.36 6.42 0.44
C GLU A 215 18.01 6.23 1.12
N LYS A 216 17.04 7.11 0.86
CA LYS A 216 15.70 7.06 1.48
C LYS A 216 14.70 6.25 0.67
N LEU A 217 15.08 5.81 -0.53
CA LEU A 217 14.19 5.14 -1.47
C LEU A 217 14.11 3.65 -1.15
N GLY A 218 12.89 3.11 -1.14
CA GLY A 218 12.66 1.67 -1.08
C GLY A 218 12.93 1.00 -2.41
N HIS A 219 13.03 -0.33 -2.40
CA HIS A 219 13.29 -1.14 -3.58
C HIS A 219 12.24 -2.24 -3.75
N ALA A 220 11.76 -2.43 -4.98
CA ALA A 220 10.96 -3.58 -5.37
C ALA A 220 11.36 -4.04 -6.78
N ASP A 221 11.42 -5.34 -7.01
CA ASP A 221 11.79 -5.89 -8.32
C ASP A 221 10.70 -5.66 -9.37
N HIS A 222 9.42 -5.72 -8.98
CA HIS A 222 8.29 -5.44 -9.88
C HIS A 222 7.19 -4.65 -9.18
N VAL A 223 6.74 -3.59 -9.84
CA VAL A 223 5.54 -2.83 -9.45
C VAL A 223 4.59 -2.79 -10.61
N GLY A 224 3.38 -3.32 -10.42
CA GLY A 224 2.38 -3.43 -11.46
C GLY A 224 1.01 -2.95 -11.01
N ASP A 225 0.40 -2.08 -11.82
CA ASP A 225 -1.02 -1.76 -11.76
C ASP A 225 -1.80 -2.90 -12.42
N VAL A 226 -2.32 -3.80 -11.60
CA VAL A 226 -3.07 -4.97 -12.04
C VAL A 226 -4.54 -4.60 -12.10
N VAL A 227 -5.10 -4.66 -13.31
CA VAL A 227 -6.54 -4.60 -13.50
C VAL A 227 -7.09 -5.97 -13.12
N MET A 228 -7.98 -5.99 -12.16
CA MET A 228 -8.55 -7.24 -11.71
C MET A 228 -9.72 -7.66 -12.59
N GLU A 229 -9.81 -8.97 -12.87
CA GLU A 229 -10.91 -9.53 -13.63
C GLU A 229 -12.22 -9.48 -12.81
N GLY A 230 -13.38 -9.37 -13.47
CA GLY A 230 -14.68 -9.41 -12.79
C GLY A 230 -15.08 -8.16 -11.98
N GLY A 231 -14.25 -7.13 -11.92
CA GLY A 231 -14.61 -5.83 -11.34
C GLY A 231 -13.55 -4.81 -11.73
N GLY A 232 -13.93 -3.74 -12.43
CA GLY A 232 -13.01 -2.75 -13.02
C GLY A 232 -12.10 -1.97 -12.05
N GLY A 233 -12.00 -2.42 -10.80
CA GLY A 233 -11.04 -1.99 -9.81
C GLY A 233 -9.61 -2.34 -10.23
N ARG A 234 -8.70 -1.45 -9.88
CA ARG A 234 -7.27 -1.57 -10.13
C ARG A 234 -6.56 -1.55 -8.80
N VAL A 235 -5.60 -2.44 -8.62
CA VAL A 235 -4.74 -2.45 -7.44
C VAL A 235 -3.29 -2.40 -7.90
N VAL A 236 -2.45 -1.78 -7.08
CA VAL A 236 -1.01 -1.76 -7.34
C VAL A 236 -0.35 -2.81 -6.47
N LYS A 237 0.28 -3.79 -7.10
CA LYS A 237 1.05 -4.84 -6.43
C LYS A 237 2.54 -4.51 -6.49
N PHE A 238 3.21 -4.67 -5.37
CA PHE A 238 4.65 -4.56 -5.22
C PHE A 238 5.19 -5.94 -4.86
N THR A 239 5.94 -6.56 -5.78
CA THR A 239 6.47 -7.92 -5.62
C THR A 239 7.99 -7.95 -5.78
N GLY A 240 8.62 -8.98 -5.22
CA GLY A 240 10.07 -9.15 -5.22
C GLY A 240 10.78 -8.07 -4.39
N ILE A 241 10.40 -7.95 -3.12
CA ILE A 241 11.08 -7.06 -2.18
C ILE A 241 12.10 -7.92 -1.43
N LYS A 242 13.39 -7.57 -1.55
CA LYS A 242 14.51 -8.39 -1.05
C LYS A 242 14.54 -8.50 0.47
N ASP A 243 14.24 -7.39 1.15
CA ASP A 243 14.15 -7.30 2.60
C ASP A 243 12.70 -7.06 3.01
N GLN A 244 11.82 -7.96 2.56
CA GLN A 244 10.44 -8.01 3.03
C GLN A 244 10.52 -8.28 4.54
N GLY A 245 10.30 -7.25 5.35
CA GLY A 245 10.31 -7.38 6.81
C GLY A 245 9.21 -8.34 7.29
N LYS A 246 8.83 -8.23 8.56
CA LYS A 246 7.69 -8.97 9.13
C LYS A 246 6.36 -8.42 8.57
N THR A 247 6.11 -8.47 7.27
CA THR A 247 4.89 -7.89 6.71
C THR A 247 4.38 -8.70 5.53
N VAL A 248 3.08 -8.98 5.55
CA VAL A 248 2.40 -9.75 4.51
C VAL A 248 1.12 -9.02 4.13
N THR A 249 0.74 -9.09 2.86
CA THR A 249 -0.54 -8.54 2.41
C THR A 249 -1.43 -9.66 1.87
N VAL A 250 -2.66 -9.74 2.37
CA VAL A 250 -3.69 -10.62 1.82
C VAL A 250 -4.62 -9.76 0.96
N LEU A 251 -4.74 -10.10 -0.31
CA LEU A 251 -5.72 -9.49 -1.19
C LEU A 251 -7.01 -10.30 -1.12
N LEU A 252 -8.03 -9.74 -0.48
CA LEU A 252 -9.35 -10.35 -0.38
C LEU A 252 -10.26 -9.84 -1.50
N ARG A 253 -10.91 -10.80 -2.14
CA ARG A 253 -11.83 -10.59 -3.27
C ARG A 253 -13.22 -11.07 -2.89
N GLY A 254 -14.23 -10.44 -3.49
CA GLY A 254 -15.61 -10.76 -3.16
C GLY A 254 -16.59 -10.02 -4.03
N SER A 255 -17.72 -10.66 -4.27
CA SER A 255 -18.77 -10.14 -5.15
C SER A 255 -19.48 -8.91 -4.59
N ASN A 256 -19.51 -8.76 -3.26
CA ASN A 256 -20.19 -7.67 -2.57
C ASN A 256 -19.48 -7.31 -1.27
N ASP A 257 -19.65 -6.08 -0.81
CA ASP A 257 -19.00 -5.54 0.41
C ASP A 257 -19.35 -6.36 1.65
N LEU A 258 -20.57 -6.92 1.71
CA LEU A 258 -20.99 -7.77 2.82
C LEU A 258 -20.20 -9.09 2.88
N VAL A 259 -19.88 -9.66 1.72
CA VAL A 259 -19.09 -10.91 1.64
C VAL A 259 -17.64 -10.61 2.00
N LEU A 260 -17.09 -9.49 1.52
CA LEU A 260 -15.75 -9.03 1.88
C LEU A 260 -15.63 -8.77 3.38
N ALA A 261 -16.55 -8.03 3.98
CA ALA A 261 -16.52 -7.73 5.40
C ALA A 261 -16.63 -8.99 6.26
N GLU A 262 -17.37 -10.00 5.81
CA GLU A 262 -17.45 -11.28 6.52
C GLU A 262 -16.21 -12.14 6.30
N ALA A 263 -15.58 -12.09 5.12
CA ALA A 263 -14.31 -12.75 4.84
C ALA A 263 -13.15 -12.14 5.64
N THR A 264 -13.04 -10.81 5.71
CA THR A 264 -12.06 -10.11 6.54
C THR A 264 -12.25 -10.38 8.03
N ARG A 265 -13.49 -10.59 8.46
CA ARG A 265 -13.81 -10.90 9.86
C ARG A 265 -13.49 -12.35 10.24
N SER A 266 -13.61 -13.27 9.29
CA SER A 266 -13.47 -14.71 9.50
C SER A 266 -12.02 -15.11 9.57
#